data_AF-A0AAW9X7E2-F1
#
_entry.id   AF-A0AAW9X7E2-F1
#
_cell.length_a   1.000
_cell.length_b   1.000
_cell.length_c   1.000
_cell.angle_alpha   90.00
_cell.angle_beta   90.00
_cell.angle_gamma   90.00
#
_symmetry.space_group_name_H-M   'P 1'
#
loop_
_entity.id
_entity.type
_entity.pdbx_description
1 polymer ?
#
loop_
_entity_poly.entity_id
_entity_poly.type
_entity_poly.pdbx_seq_one_letter_code
_entity_poly.pdbx_strand_id
1 'polypeptide(L)'
;KQFPENERELRQQRVISAAEKFVVDQNTLHPLNPVWDNRFMSLLEQGRLQGLDAVSNEELSAMAGKSTHEVKTWVAAFAAFAAISAFGNWRSEGRYYRPIPEWIAGFGSLSATTQN
;
A
#
# COMPACT_ATOMS: atom_id res chain seq x y z
N LYS A 1 7.34 7.13 -27.77
CA LYS A 1 7.75 5.78 -28.26
C LYS A 1 6.52 4.89 -28.23
N GLN A 2 5.95 4.59 -29.39
CA GLN A 2 4.85 3.65 -29.54
C GLN A 2 5.50 2.27 -29.70
N PHE A 3 5.43 1.43 -28.67
CA PHE A 3 5.93 0.06 -28.76
C PHE A 3 5.05 -0.71 -29.75
N PRO A 4 5.62 -1.58 -30.61
CA PRO A 4 4.81 -2.39 -31.52
C PRO A 4 3.79 -3.20 -30.71
N GLU A 5 2.54 -3.28 -31.17
CA GLU A 5 1.39 -3.82 -30.42
C GLU A 5 1.68 -5.19 -29.77
N ASN A 6 2.46 -6.02 -30.45
CA ASN A 6 2.92 -7.33 -29.98
C ASN A 6 3.72 -7.29 -28.66
N GLU A 7 4.56 -6.29 -28.42
CA GLU A 7 5.33 -6.19 -27.16
C GLU A 7 4.43 -5.85 -25.96
N ARG A 8 3.40 -5.03 -26.17
CA ARG A 8 2.42 -4.71 -25.12
C ARG A 8 1.60 -5.93 -24.76
N GLU A 9 1.10 -6.66 -25.76
CA GLU A 9 0.31 -7.88 -25.58
C GLU A 9 1.11 -8.95 -24.84
N LEU A 10 2.35 -9.21 -25.26
CA LEU A 10 3.23 -10.17 -24.59
C LEU A 10 3.47 -9.81 -23.11
N ARG A 11 3.64 -8.52 -22.80
CA ARG A 11 3.79 -8.07 -21.41
C ARG A 11 2.50 -8.27 -20.60
N GLN A 12 1.34 -7.96 -21.17
CA GLN A 12 0.06 -8.15 -20.51
C GLN A 12 -0.19 -9.63 -20.23
N GLN A 13 0.05 -10.52 -21.20
CA GLN A 13 -0.08 -11.96 -21.04
C GLN A 13 0.81 -12.51 -19.93
N ARG A 14 2.05 -12.02 -19.79
CA ARG A 14 2.93 -12.40 -18.68
C ARG A 14 2.36 -12.02 -17.32
N VAL A 15 1.76 -10.83 -17.19
CA VAL A 15 1.14 -10.38 -15.94
C VAL A 15 -0.10 -11.22 -15.61
N ILE A 16 -0.95 -11.48 -16.60
CA ILE A 16 -2.16 -12.31 -16.43
C ILE A 16 -1.77 -13.72 -15.99
N SER A 17 -0.83 -14.37 -16.69
CA SER A 17 -0.39 -15.72 -16.32
C SER A 17 0.28 -15.77 -14.95
N ALA A 18 1.00 -14.71 -14.56
CA ALA A 18 1.56 -14.60 -13.21
C ALA A 18 0.46 -14.48 -12.15
N ALA A 19 -0.58 -13.69 -12.41
CA ALA A 19 -1.71 -13.53 -11.50
C ALA A 19 -2.49 -14.84 -11.33
N GLU A 20 -2.76 -15.57 -12.42
CA GLU A 20 -3.41 -16.88 -12.38
C GLU A 20 -2.63 -17.88 -11.51
N LYS A 21 -1.30 -17.94 -11.68
CA LYS A 21 -0.43 -18.78 -10.85
C LYS A 21 -0.43 -18.33 -9.38
N PHE A 22 -0.42 -17.03 -9.14
CA PHE A 22 -0.41 -16.46 -7.80
C PHE A 22 -1.69 -16.74 -7.01
N VAL A 23 -2.84 -16.77 -7.68
CA VAL A 23 -4.12 -17.17 -7.06
C VAL A 23 -4.08 -18.62 -6.58
N VAL A 24 -3.43 -19.51 -7.34
CA VAL A 24 -3.28 -20.94 -6.99
C VAL A 24 -2.22 -21.14 -5.89
N ASP A 25 -1.09 -20.45 -5.99
CA ASP A 25 0.00 -20.50 -5.02
C ASP A 25 0.63 -19.11 -4.84
N GLN A 26 0.36 -18.49 -3.69
CA GLN A 26 0.85 -17.14 -3.35
C GLN A 26 2.37 -17.11 -3.07
N ASN A 27 3.08 -18.24 -3.08
CA ASN A 27 4.53 -18.28 -2.99
C ASN A 27 5.24 -18.18 -4.35
N THR A 28 4.48 -18.19 -5.45
CA THR A 28 5.04 -18.00 -6.80
C THR A 28 5.62 -16.60 -7.04
N LEU A 29 5.21 -15.64 -6.21
CA LEU A 29 5.75 -14.28 -6.13
C LEU A 29 5.87 -13.89 -4.65
N HIS A 30 6.31 -12.66 -4.38
CA HIS A 30 6.28 -12.12 -3.02
C HIS A 30 4.83 -12.12 -2.51
N PRO A 31 4.51 -12.85 -1.43
CA PRO A 31 3.14 -12.98 -0.96
C PRO A 31 2.62 -11.63 -0.47
N LEU A 32 1.31 -11.42 -0.60
CA LEU A 32 0.67 -10.25 0.01
C LEU A 32 0.82 -10.33 1.53
N ASN A 33 0.96 -9.16 2.16
CA ASN A 33 1.07 -9.08 3.62
C ASN A 33 -0.08 -8.24 4.22
N PRO A 34 -1.32 -8.77 4.26
CA PRO A 34 -2.46 -8.07 4.84
C PRO A 34 -2.27 -7.63 6.29
N VAL A 35 -1.46 -8.36 7.05
CA VAL A 35 -1.17 -8.04 8.45
C VAL A 35 -0.35 -6.76 8.52
N TRP A 36 0.70 -6.65 7.71
CA TRP A 36 1.49 -5.43 7.61
C TRP A 36 0.66 -4.27 7.05
N ASP A 37 -0.13 -4.48 6.00
CA ASP A 37 -0.97 -3.44 5.38
C ASP A 37 -1.97 -2.84 6.39
N ASN A 38 -2.67 -3.71 7.13
CA ASN A 38 -3.61 -3.26 8.15
C ASN A 38 -2.92 -2.57 9.32
N ARG A 39 -1.72 -3.02 9.71
CA ARG A 39 -0.93 -2.36 10.75
C ARG A 39 -0.49 -0.97 10.29
N PHE A 40 -0.02 -0.83 9.05
CA PHE A 40 0.33 0.45 8.45
C PHE A 40 -0.85 1.43 8.50
N MET A 41 -2.03 1.02 7.99
CA MET A 41 -3.22 1.86 8.03
C MET A 41 -3.65 2.24 9.46
N SER A 42 -3.47 1.33 10.43
CA SER A 42 -3.79 1.60 11.83
C SER A 42 -2.84 2.62 12.47
N LEU A 43 -1.56 2.63 12.07
CA LEU A 43 -0.59 3.64 12.52
C LEU A 43 -0.95 5.03 11.97
N LEU A 44 -1.37 5.11 10.70
CA LEU A 44 -1.86 6.36 10.10
C LEU A 44 -3.11 6.86 10.82
N GLU A 45 -4.08 5.96 11.04
CA GLU A 45 -5.34 6.25 11.72
C GLU A 45 -5.13 6.82 13.14
N GLN A 46 -4.14 6.32 13.85
CA GLN A 46 -3.81 6.74 15.21
C GLN A 46 -2.85 7.95 15.25
N GLY A 47 -2.40 8.46 14.10
CA GLY A 47 -1.37 9.50 14.04
C GLY A 47 0.00 9.07 14.58
N ARG A 48 0.25 7.76 14.73
CA ARG A 48 1.46 7.20 15.35
C ARG A 48 2.57 6.96 14.31
N LEU A 49 2.87 7.99 13.54
CA LEU A 49 3.77 7.91 12.39
C LEU A 49 5.21 7.54 12.78
N GLN A 50 5.65 7.91 13.98
CA GLN A 50 6.95 7.52 14.53
C GLN A 50 7.16 6.00 14.58
N GLY A 51 6.07 5.21 14.64
CA GLY A 51 6.16 3.75 14.56
C GLY A 51 6.64 3.24 13.20
N LEU A 52 6.64 4.08 12.16
CA LEU A 52 7.15 3.76 10.82
C LEU A 52 8.65 4.06 10.68
N ASP A 53 9.20 4.99 11.48
CA ASP A 53 10.63 5.35 11.44
C ASP A 53 11.53 4.19 11.88
N ALA A 54 10.97 3.24 12.65
CA ALA A 54 11.67 2.04 13.12
C ALA A 54 11.80 0.95 12.06
N VAL A 55 11.20 1.10 10.86
CA VAL A 55 11.21 0.09 9.81
C VAL A 55 12.14 0.54 8.68
N SER A 56 13.24 -0.19 8.47
CA SER A 56 14.16 0.09 7.35
C SER A 56 13.51 -0.22 5.99
N ASN A 57 14.09 0.33 4.91
CA ASN A 57 13.60 0.07 3.56
C ASN A 57 13.75 -1.40 3.17
N GLU A 58 14.85 -2.02 3.61
CA GLU A 58 15.20 -3.42 3.38
C GLU A 58 14.20 -4.34 4.07
N GLU A 59 13.91 -4.09 5.35
CA GLU A 59 12.90 -4.84 6.10
C GLU A 59 11.51 -4.68 5.48
N LEU A 60 11.16 -3.46 5.06
CA LEU A 60 9.88 -3.22 4.39
C LEU A 60 9.76 -4.02 3.08
N SER A 61 10.81 -4.02 2.27
CA SER A 61 10.85 -4.81 1.03
C SER A 61 10.80 -6.31 1.30
N ALA A 62 11.41 -6.78 2.39
CA ALA A 62 11.33 -8.18 2.80
C ALA A 62 9.93 -8.57 3.31
N MET A 63 9.22 -7.66 3.98
CA MET A 63 7.88 -7.95 4.53
C MET A 63 6.77 -7.82 3.50
N ALA A 64 6.81 -6.80 2.65
CA ALA A 64 5.68 -6.39 1.82
C ALA A 64 6.04 -6.19 0.34
N GLY A 65 7.27 -6.52 -0.07
CA GLY A 65 7.73 -6.36 -1.44
C GLY A 65 8.14 -4.92 -1.79
N LYS A 66 8.80 -4.76 -2.94
CA LYS A 66 9.39 -3.47 -3.35
C LYS A 66 8.35 -2.42 -3.74
N SER A 67 7.21 -2.82 -4.28
CA SER A 67 6.15 -1.88 -4.69
C SER A 67 5.52 -1.15 -3.49
N THR A 68 5.68 -1.69 -2.28
CA THR A 68 5.11 -1.11 -1.06
C THR A 68 5.71 0.25 -0.68
N HIS A 69 6.87 0.63 -1.23
CA HIS A 69 7.45 1.95 -0.97
C HIS A 69 6.58 3.13 -1.44
N GLU A 70 5.60 2.89 -2.32
CA GLU A 70 4.63 3.90 -2.78
C GLU A 70 3.77 4.47 -1.62
N VAL A 71 3.62 3.74 -0.51
CA VAL A 71 2.86 4.16 0.67
C VAL A 71 3.48 5.36 1.41
N LYS A 72 4.73 5.73 1.11
CA LYS A 72 5.40 6.91 1.70
C LYS A 72 4.62 8.20 1.42
N THR A 73 3.91 8.28 0.30
CA THR A 73 3.01 9.40 -0.01
C THR A 73 1.89 9.53 1.02
N TRP A 74 1.38 8.41 1.53
CA TRP A 74 0.35 8.42 2.58
C TRP A 74 0.91 8.90 3.91
N VAL A 75 2.14 8.48 4.25
CA VAL A 75 2.84 8.98 5.45
C VAL A 75 2.96 10.50 5.42
N ALA A 76 3.38 11.06 4.27
CA ALA A 76 3.48 12.52 4.11
C ALA A 76 2.11 13.21 4.27
N ALA A 77 1.04 12.66 3.70
CA ALA A 77 -0.30 13.21 3.85
C ALA A 77 -0.78 13.22 5.31
N PHE A 78 -0.59 12.11 6.04
CA PHE A 78 -0.97 12.02 7.46
C PHE A 78 -0.06 12.84 8.37
N ALA A 79 1.22 13.03 8.01
CA ALA A 79 2.11 13.93 8.72
C ALA A 79 1.62 15.38 8.64
N ALA A 80 1.03 15.79 7.51
CA ALA A 80 0.43 17.12 7.38
C ALA A 80 -0.77 17.31 8.33
N PHE A 81 -1.66 16.31 8.44
CA PHE A 81 -2.77 16.35 9.42
C PHE A 81 -2.25 16.38 10.87
N ALA A 82 -1.22 15.58 11.19
CA ALA A 82 -0.57 15.62 12.49
C ALA A 82 0.05 17.00 12.80
N ALA A 83 0.66 17.65 11.81
CA ALA A 83 1.22 18.99 11.99
C ALA A 83 0.15 20.07 12.21
N ILE A 84 -1.01 19.97 11.53
CA ILE A 84 -2.14 20.88 11.68
C ILE A 84 -2.89 20.65 13.01
N SER A 85 -2.62 19.55 13.72
CA SER A 85 -3.22 19.24 15.02
C SER A 85 -2.96 20.31 16.09
N ALA A 86 -1.94 21.16 15.90
CA ALA A 86 -1.70 22.34 16.73
C ALA A 86 -2.78 23.43 16.58
N PHE A 87 -3.56 23.40 15.51
CA PHE A 87 -4.56 24.40 15.14
C PHE A 87 -6.00 23.86 15.13
N GLY A 88 -6.19 22.55 15.31
CA GLY A 88 -7.51 21.92 15.33
C GLY A 88 -7.40 20.40 15.32
N ASN A 89 -8.39 19.71 15.87
CA ASN A 89 -8.40 18.25 15.85
C ASN A 89 -8.63 17.75 14.42
N TRP A 90 -8.19 16.53 14.13
CA TRP A 90 -8.58 15.81 12.92
C TRP A 90 -9.02 14.40 13.29
N ARG A 91 -9.76 13.76 12.40
CA ARG A 91 -10.07 12.32 12.51
C ARG A 91 -9.88 11.64 11.17
N SER A 92 -9.52 10.37 11.23
CA SER A 92 -9.62 9.45 10.10
C SER A 92 -11.07 9.03 9.86
N GLU A 93 -11.37 8.69 8.61
CA GLU A 93 -12.63 8.09 8.20
C GLU A 93 -12.46 7.30 6.89
N GLY A 94 -13.48 6.52 6.51
CA GLY A 94 -13.49 5.81 5.23
C GLY A 94 -12.41 4.74 5.06
N ARG A 95 -11.99 4.11 6.16
CA ARG A 95 -10.99 3.02 6.14
C ARG A 95 -11.54 1.80 5.39
N TYR A 96 -10.82 1.36 4.36
CA TYR A 96 -11.07 0.13 3.63
C TYR A 96 -9.76 -0.56 3.26
N TYR A 97 -9.70 -1.87 3.40
CA TYR A 97 -8.60 -2.68 2.89
C TYR A 97 -9.11 -4.03 2.38
N ARG A 98 -8.58 -4.47 1.24
CA ARG A 98 -8.82 -5.81 0.71
C ARG A 98 -7.57 -6.32 0.00
N PRO A 99 -7.06 -7.53 0.33
CA PRO A 99 -6.10 -8.21 -0.53
C PRO A 99 -6.82 -8.69 -1.79
N ILE A 100 -6.18 -8.49 -2.95
CA ILE A 100 -6.69 -8.91 -4.26
C ILE A 100 -5.60 -9.76 -4.92
N PRO A 101 -5.51 -11.07 -4.59
CA PRO A 101 -4.53 -11.97 -5.18
C PRO A 101 -4.59 -11.99 -6.71
N GLU A 102 -5.79 -11.86 -7.29
CA GLU A 102 -6.01 -11.81 -8.73
C GLU A 102 -5.33 -10.60 -9.40
N TRP A 103 -4.99 -9.56 -8.63
CA TRP A 103 -4.25 -8.39 -9.09
C TRP A 103 -2.83 -8.33 -8.51
N ILE A 104 -2.43 -9.33 -7.71
CA ILE A 104 -1.13 -9.38 -7.03
C ILE A 104 -0.93 -8.10 -6.18
N ALA A 105 -2.00 -7.59 -5.57
CA ALA A 105 -1.97 -6.31 -4.86
C ALA A 105 -2.91 -6.27 -3.65
N GLY A 106 -2.56 -5.45 -2.66
CA GLY A 106 -3.49 -4.97 -1.65
C GLY A 106 -4.15 -3.68 -2.14
N PHE A 107 -5.47 -3.57 -2.01
CA PHE A 107 -6.20 -2.33 -2.24
C PHE A 107 -6.57 -1.69 -0.91
N GLY A 108 -6.09 -0.48 -0.66
CA GLY A 108 -6.38 0.30 0.54
C GLY A 108 -6.98 1.66 0.21
N SER A 109 -7.86 2.14 1.09
CA SER A 109 -8.34 3.53 1.12
C SER A 109 -8.42 4.01 2.57
N LEU A 110 -7.97 5.22 2.81
CA LEU A 110 -8.09 5.89 4.10
C LEU A 110 -8.20 7.40 3.86
N SER A 111 -9.12 8.06 4.55
CA SER A 111 -9.30 9.50 4.48
C SER A 111 -9.17 10.11 5.87
N ALA A 112 -8.91 11.41 5.91
CA ALA A 112 -8.87 12.19 7.14
C ALA A 112 -9.47 13.57 6.89
N THR A 113 -10.13 14.11 7.91
CA THR A 113 -10.77 15.42 7.87
C THR A 113 -10.47 16.19 9.15
N THR A 114 -10.31 17.50 9.03
CA THR A 114 -10.19 18.40 10.18
C THR A 114 -11.56 18.58 10.84
N GLN A 115 -11.59 18.59 12.15
CA GLN A 115 -12.77 18.92 12.94
C GLN A 115 -12.72 20.40 13.28
N ASN A 116 -13.77 21.13 12.89
CA ASN A 116 -13.99 22.51 13.28
C ASN A 116 -14.47 22.61 14.73
#